data_AF-A0A9Q0JK87-F1
#
_entry.id   AF-A0A9Q0JK87-F1
#
_cell.length_a   1.000
_cell.length_b   1.000
_cell.length_c   1.000
_cell.angle_alpha   90.00
_cell.angle_beta   90.00
_cell.angle_gamma   90.00
#
_symmetry.space_group_name_H-M   'P 1'
#
loop_
_entity.id
_entity.type
_entity.pdbx_description
1 polymer ?
#
loop_
_entity_poly.entity_id
_entity_poly.type
_entity_poly.pdbx_seq_one_letter_code
_entity_poly.pdbx_strand_id
1 'polypeptide(L)'
;MSSPVATELESLVMDWLGQILNLPKSFLLSGTGRGVLQGTTCEAILCTLIAARDQILRQIGRQNINKLVVYTSDQTYSALRKAAQIVGIHHQNF
;
A
#
# COMPACT_ATOMS: atom_id res chain seq x y z
N MET A 1 -24.20 0.73 2.98
CA MET A 1 -24.47 -0.34 3.97
C MET A 1 -23.16 -0.70 4.62
N SER A 2 -23.06 -0.66 5.96
CA SER A 2 -21.85 -1.10 6.67
C SER A 2 -22.16 -2.44 7.35
N SER A 3 -21.32 -3.45 7.13
CA SER A 3 -21.45 -4.77 7.74
C SER A 3 -20.23 -5.02 8.64
N PRO A 4 -20.36 -4.93 9.97
CA PRO A 4 -19.23 -5.11 10.88
C PRO A 4 -18.65 -6.53 10.79
N VAL A 5 -19.52 -7.53 10.67
CA VAL A 5 -19.13 -8.95 10.57
C VAL A 5 -18.25 -9.23 9.35
N ALA A 6 -18.52 -8.57 8.22
CA ALA A 6 -17.69 -8.75 7.02
C ALA A 6 -16.26 -8.22 7.24
N THR A 7 -16.10 -7.09 7.94
CA THR A 7 -14.79 -6.49 8.21
C THR A 7 -13.99 -7.31 9.23
N GLU A 8 -14.66 -7.88 10.24
CA GLU A 8 -14.05 -8.79 11.20
C GLU A 8 -13.56 -10.07 10.52
N LEU A 9 -14.40 -10.67 9.67
CA LEU A 9 -14.03 -11.87 8.93
C LEU A 9 -12.84 -11.62 7.99
N GLU A 10 -12.84 -10.51 7.27
CA GLU A 10 -11.70 -10.13 6.42
C GLU A 10 -10.40 -10.02 7.22
N SER A 11 -10.44 -9.36 8.38
CA SER A 11 -9.27 -9.22 9.25
C SER A 11 -8.73 -10.58 9.73
N LEU A 12 -9.63 -11.52 10.05
CA LEU A 12 -9.27 -12.86 10.50
C LEU A 12 -8.69 -13.72 9.37
N VAL A 13 -9.29 -13.67 8.18
CA VAL A 13 -8.79 -14.38 6.99
C VAL A 13 -7.39 -13.88 6.61
N MET A 14 -7.16 -12.57 6.68
CA MET A 14 -5.84 -11.99 6.44
C MET A 14 -4.80 -12.39 7.48
N ASP A 15 -5.20 -12.54 8.75
CA ASP A 15 -4.31 -13.04 9.80
C ASP A 15 -3.92 -14.50 9.56
N TRP A 16 -4.87 -15.36 9.19
CA TRP A 16 -4.58 -16.76 8.82
C TRP A 16 -3.65 -16.86 7.62
N LEU A 17 -3.89 -16.06 6.57
CA LEU A 17 -3.01 -16.03 5.40
C LEU A 17 -1.58 -15.61 5.79
N GLY A 18 -1.44 -14.58 6.63
CA GLY A 18 -0.14 -14.14 7.12
C GLY A 18 0.60 -15.21 7.93
N GLN A 19 -0.13 -15.98 8.75
CA GLN A 19 0.43 -17.12 9.49
C GLN A 19 0.89 -18.24 8.55
N ILE A 20 0.10 -18.59 7.53
CA ILE A 20 0.47 -19.61 6.52
C ILE A 20 1.73 -19.21 5.76
N LEU A 21 1.87 -17.92 5.43
CA LEU A 21 3.05 -17.34 4.79
C LEU A 21 4.22 -17.12 5.75
N ASN A 22 4.06 -17.47 7.03
CA ASN A 22 5.04 -17.29 8.10
C ASN A 22 5.56 -15.84 8.22
N LEU A 23 4.65 -14.86 8.05
CA LEU A 23 5.00 -13.45 8.17
C LEU A 23 5.27 -13.06 9.63
N PRO A 24 6.18 -12.09 9.87
CA PRO A 24 6.39 -11.54 11.20
C PRO A 24 5.10 -10.96 11.81
N LYS A 25 4.99 -11.02 13.15
CA LYS A 25 3.83 -10.47 13.89
C LYS A 25 3.54 -8.99 13.60
N SER A 26 4.51 -8.22 13.10
CA SER A 26 4.32 -6.83 12.67
C SER A 26 3.35 -6.67 11.49
N PHE A 27 3.01 -7.76 10.79
CA PHE A 27 2.02 -7.78 9.70
C PHE A 27 0.69 -8.43 10.12
N LEU A 28 0.65 -9.10 11.27
CA LEU A 28 -0.48 -9.89 11.75
C LEU A 28 -1.38 -9.05 12.68
N LEU A 29 -2.66 -9.38 12.69
CA LEU A 29 -3.67 -8.79 13.59
C LEU A 29 -3.32 -9.05 15.06
N SER A 30 -2.72 -10.21 15.35
CA SER A 30 -2.24 -10.57 16.69
C SER A 30 -1.03 -9.75 17.16
N GLY A 31 -0.42 -8.94 16.30
CA GLY A 31 0.64 -8.00 16.65
C GLY A 31 0.22 -6.54 16.44
N THR A 32 1.04 -5.77 15.73
CA THR A 32 0.79 -4.34 15.44
C THR A 32 0.31 -4.09 14.01
N GLY A 33 0.22 -5.16 13.20
CA GLY A 33 -0.13 -5.08 11.78
C GLY A 33 -1.57 -5.43 11.52
N ARG A 34 -2.00 -5.21 10.27
CA ARG A 34 -3.28 -5.69 9.74
C ARG A 34 -3.14 -5.91 8.24
N GLY A 35 -3.98 -6.78 7.69
CA GLY A 35 -4.14 -6.97 6.25
C GLY A 35 -5.50 -6.47 5.78
N VAL A 36 -5.61 -6.23 4.47
CA VAL A 36 -6.86 -5.88 3.78
C VAL A 36 -6.91 -6.62 2.45
N LEU A 37 -8.09 -7.06 2.05
CA LEU A 37 -8.35 -7.64 0.73
C LEU A 37 -8.66 -6.53 -0.27
N GLN A 38 -7.92 -6.51 -1.37
CA GLN A 38 -8.09 -5.56 -2.47
C GLN A 38 -8.49 -6.32 -3.73
N GLY A 39 -9.23 -5.65 -4.63
CA GLY A 39 -9.68 -6.26 -5.88
C GLY A 39 -8.54 -6.50 -6.85
N THR A 40 -7.54 -5.61 -6.84
CA THR A 40 -6.36 -5.73 -7.70
C THR A 40 -5.07 -5.36 -6.99
N THR A 41 -3.95 -5.87 -7.52
CA THR A 41 -2.61 -5.46 -7.09
C THR A 41 -2.37 -3.97 -7.31
N CYS A 42 -2.95 -3.37 -8.36
CA CYS A 42 -2.81 -1.94 -8.64
C CYS A 42 -3.42 -1.08 -7.53
N GLU A 43 -4.58 -1.48 -6.98
CA GLU A 43 -5.22 -0.79 -5.86
C GLU A 43 -4.36 -0.85 -4.60
N ALA A 44 -3.82 -2.04 -4.26
CA ALA A 44 -2.92 -2.20 -3.12
C ALA A 44 -1.64 -1.34 -3.27
N ILE A 45 -1.04 -1.34 -4.47
CA ILE A 45 0.11 -0.47 -4.79
C ILE A 45 -0.27 1.01 -4.67
N LEU A 46 -1.44 1.42 -5.17
CA LEU A 46 -1.89 2.80 -5.10
C LEU A 46 -2.04 3.25 -3.64
N CYS A 47 -2.71 2.44 -2.80
CA CYS A 47 -2.90 2.75 -1.38
C CYS A 47 -1.55 2.88 -0.65
N THR A 48 -0.61 1.98 -0.89
CA THR A 48 0.71 2.01 -0.26
C THR A 48 1.55 3.20 -0.72
N LEU A 49 1.53 3.55 -2.01
CA LEU A 49 2.19 4.75 -2.54
C LEU A 49 1.59 6.04 -1.97
N ILE A 50 0.26 6.14 -1.85
CA ILE A 50 -0.41 7.29 -1.23
C ILE A 50 0.00 7.43 0.24
N ALA A 51 0.01 6.32 0.98
CA ALA A 51 0.41 6.33 2.39
C ALA A 51 1.86 6.80 2.56
N ALA A 52 2.79 6.28 1.75
CA ALA A 52 4.20 6.68 1.77
C ALA A 52 4.39 8.16 1.37
N ARG A 53 3.72 8.59 0.29
CA ARG A 53 3.74 9.99 -0.18
C ARG A 53 3.26 10.92 0.92
N ASP A 54 2.10 10.66 1.50
CA ASP A 54 1.48 11.55 2.50
C ASP A 54 2.30 11.57 3.78
N GLN A 55 2.89 10.45 4.19
CA GLN A 55 3.79 10.39 5.33
C GLN A 55 5.00 11.32 5.14
N ILE A 56 5.66 11.26 3.99
CA ILE A 56 6.83 12.12 3.71
C ILE A 56 6.42 13.57 3.52
N LEU A 57 5.34 13.86 2.79
CA LEU A 57 4.87 15.23 2.57
C LEU A 57 4.40 15.92 3.85
N ARG A 58 3.96 15.18 4.87
CA ARG A 58 3.71 15.74 6.21
C ARG A 58 4.99 16.23 6.88
N GLN A 59 6.14 15.63 6.58
CA GLN A 59 7.43 16.00 7.15
C GLN A 59 8.12 17.12 6.36
N ILE A 60 8.09 17.04 5.02
CA ILE A 60 8.83 17.98 4.15
C ILE A 60 7.95 19.08 3.55
N GLY A 61 6.63 19.04 3.73
CA GLY A 61 5.67 19.97 3.14
C GLY A 61 5.14 19.51 1.77
N ARG A 62 3.82 19.67 1.55
CA ARG A 62 3.09 19.19 0.35
C ARG A 62 3.62 19.75 -0.98
N GLN A 63 4.20 20.94 -0.96
CA GLN A 63 4.82 21.59 -2.12
C GLN A 63 6.05 20.84 -2.66
N ASN A 64 6.65 19.95 -1.87
CA ASN A 64 7.83 19.18 -2.25
C ASN A 64 7.50 17.84 -2.93
N ILE A 65 6.27 17.62 -3.40
CA ILE A 65 5.87 16.40 -4.13
C ILE A 65 6.75 16.11 -5.35
N ASN A 66 7.23 17.14 -6.04
CA ASN A 66 8.12 17.01 -7.20
C ASN A 66 9.52 16.49 -6.86
N LYS A 67 9.87 16.40 -5.56
CA LYS A 67 11.15 15.83 -5.09
C LYS A 67 11.05 14.35 -4.74
N LEU A 68 9.84 13.77 -4.75
CA LEU A 68 9.65 12.35 -4.47
C LEU A 68 10.05 11.52 -5.69
N VAL A 69 10.72 10.40 -5.43
CA VAL A 69 11.20 9.44 -6.43
C VAL A 69 10.74 8.05 -6.04
N VAL A 70 10.23 7.29 -7.01
CA VAL A 70 9.83 5.89 -6.85
C VAL A 70 10.88 5.02 -7.53
N TYR A 71 11.34 3.97 -6.86
CA TYR A 71 12.31 3.02 -7.41
C TYR A 71 11.65 1.67 -7.66
N THR A 72 12.01 1.06 -8.79
CA THR A 72 11.47 -0.24 -9.20
C THR A 72 12.47 -0.98 -10.11
N SER A 73 12.26 -2.28 -10.30
CA SER A 73 12.95 -3.05 -11.34
C SER A 73 12.34 -2.78 -12.72
N ASP A 74 13.16 -2.97 -13.76
CA ASP A 74 12.79 -3.01 -15.16
C ASP A 74 11.80 -4.13 -15.52
N GLN A 75 11.71 -5.19 -14.71
CA GLN A 75 10.77 -6.31 -14.88
C GLN A 75 9.43 -6.08 -14.17
N THR A 76 9.25 -4.93 -13.49
CA THR A 76 8.05 -4.71 -12.67
C THR A 76 6.81 -4.50 -13.52
N TYR A 77 5.70 -5.09 -13.05
CA TYR A 77 4.40 -4.98 -13.69
C TYR A 77 3.99 -3.52 -13.91
N SER A 78 3.47 -3.22 -15.10
CA SER A 78 3.18 -1.86 -15.57
C SER A 78 2.19 -1.08 -14.68
N ALA A 79 1.41 -1.78 -13.84
CA ALA A 79 0.54 -1.14 -12.87
C ALA A 79 1.27 -0.26 -11.85
N LEU A 80 2.54 -0.57 -11.50
CA LEU A 80 3.30 0.29 -10.59
C LEU A 80 3.54 1.67 -11.20
N ARG A 81 3.94 1.73 -12.48
CA ARG A 81 4.12 2.98 -13.22
C ARG A 81 2.81 3.76 -13.32
N LYS A 82 1.71 3.05 -13.62
CA LYS A 82 0.38 3.64 -13.67
C LYS A 82 -0.03 4.22 -12.31
N ALA A 83 0.19 3.48 -11.23
CA ALA A 83 -0.12 3.94 -9.88
C ALA A 83 0.72 5.16 -9.49
N ALA A 84 2.03 5.17 -9.76
CA ALA A 84 2.89 6.32 -9.49
C ALA A 84 2.42 7.60 -10.20
N GLN A 85 1.99 7.48 -11.46
CA GLN A 85 1.39 8.58 -12.21
C GLN A 85 0.09 9.08 -11.57
N ILE A 86 -0.81 8.17 -11.16
CA ILE A 86 -2.07 8.52 -10.49
C ILE A 86 -1.81 9.22 -9.15
N VAL A 87 -0.78 8.81 -8.41
CA VAL A 87 -0.38 9.40 -7.12
C VAL A 87 0.27 10.79 -7.28
N GLY A 88 0.59 11.20 -8.52
CA GLY A 88 1.15 12.50 -8.82
C GLY A 88 2.68 12.56 -8.74
N ILE A 89 3.36 11.42 -8.87
CA ILE A 89 4.83 11.37 -9.00
C ILE A 89 5.20 11.87 -10.40
N HIS A 90 6.21 12.74 -10.46
CA HIS A 90 6.69 13.31 -11.71
C HIS A 90 7.24 12.21 -12.64
N HIS A 91 6.99 12.30 -13.95
CA HIS A 91 7.34 11.23 -14.90
C HIS A 91 8.84 10.90 -14.94
N GLN A 92 9.71 11.90 -14.69
CA GLN A 92 11.16 11.72 -14.64
C GLN A 92 11.65 11.12 -13.32
N ASN A 93 10.78 10.99 -12.32
CA ASN A 93 11.09 10.49 -10.99
C ASN A 93 10.54 9.06 -10.76
N PHE A 94 10.33 8.32 -11.85
CA PHE A 94 9.92 6.92 -11.85
C PHE A 94 10.96 6.08 -12.58
#